data_AF-A0AAW1M2J4-F1
#
_entry.id   AF-A0AAW1M2J4-F1
#
_cell.length_a   1.000
_cell.length_b   1.000
_cell.length_c   1.000
_cell.angle_alpha   90.00
_cell.angle_beta   90.00
_cell.angle_gamma   90.00
#
_symmetry.space_group_name_H-M   'P 1'
#
loop_
_entity.id
_entity.type
_entity.pdbx_description
1 polymer ?
#
loop_
_entity_poly.entity_id
_entity_poly.type
_entity_poly.pdbx_seq_one_letter_code
_entity_poly.pdbx_strand_id
1 'polypeptide(L)'
;MIRNRLRNMNCLKCYIYKKAGRWKQSIALSKKDGLYKDAMETASQSGDRELAEELLIYFIEQGKKECFASCLFVCYGLIGADVVLELAWLNNMIDFAFPYLLQYTSKVDELIKDKLEAQKEVKAKQAE
;
A
#
# COMPACT_ATOMS: atom_id res chain seq x y z
N MET A 1 9.84 28.95 13.81
CA MET A 1 9.64 29.50 12.45
C MET A 1 10.47 28.78 11.38
N ILE A 2 11.76 28.48 11.61
CA ILE A 2 12.67 27.82 10.64
C ILE A 2 12.23 26.39 10.27
N ARG A 3 11.75 25.59 11.25
CA ARG A 3 11.32 24.20 11.04
C ARG A 3 10.13 24.07 10.08
N ASN A 4 9.17 25.00 10.15
CA ASN A 4 8.02 25.03 9.23
C ASN A 4 8.44 25.43 7.82
N ARG A 5 9.42 26.33 7.68
CA ARG A 5 9.94 26.75 6.37
C ARG A 5 10.65 25.60 5.65
N LEU A 6 11.48 24.84 6.37
CA LEU A 6 12.15 23.65 5.84
C LEU A 6 11.14 22.58 5.40
N ARG A 7 10.12 22.31 6.22
CA ARG A 7 9.05 21.37 5.88
C ARG A 7 8.33 21.77 4.59
N ASN A 8 7.97 23.06 4.46
CA ASN A 8 7.30 23.58 3.26
C ASN A 8 8.16 23.43 1.99
N MET A 9 9.47 23.65 2.09
CA MET A 9 10.39 23.45 0.97
C MET A 9 10.50 21.98 0.56
N ASN A 10 10.46 21.05 1.52
CA ASN A 10 10.53 19.62 1.24
C ASN A 10 9.23 19.08 0.63
N CYS A 11 8.05 19.58 1.04
CA CYS A 11 6.79 19.29 0.36
C CYS A 11 6.81 19.79 -1.10
N LEU A 12 7.37 20.97 -1.35
CA LEU A 12 7.53 21.51 -2.70
C LEU A 12 8.47 20.64 -3.55
N LYS A 13 9.59 20.17 -2.97
CA LYS A 13 10.50 19.22 -3.64
C LYS A 13 9.79 17.91 -3.98
N CYS A 14 9.04 17.33 -3.04
CA CYS A 14 8.28 16.10 -3.28
C CYS A 14 7.28 16.31 -4.44
N TYR A 15 6.59 17.44 -4.48
CA TYR A 15 5.69 17.77 -5.59
C TYR A 15 6.43 17.89 -6.94
N ILE A 16 7.62 18.48 -6.96
CA ILE A 16 8.46 18.55 -8.17
C ILE A 16 8.92 17.14 -8.59
N TYR A 17 9.34 16.29 -7.66
CA TYR A 17 9.75 14.92 -7.95
C TYR A 17 8.59 14.04 -8.46
N LYS A 18 7.38 14.25 -7.91
CA LYS A 18 6.14 13.63 -8.43
C LYS A 18 5.91 14.00 -9.89
N LYS A 19 6.05 15.28 -10.26
CA LYS A 19 5.93 15.75 -11.65
C LYS A 19 7.06 15.25 -12.57
N ALA A 20 8.23 15.00 -12.03
CA ALA A 20 9.39 14.52 -12.78
C ALA A 20 9.45 12.99 -12.94
N GLY A 21 8.50 12.23 -12.37
CA GLY A 21 8.49 10.76 -12.41
C GLY A 21 9.65 10.11 -11.63
N ARG A 22 10.34 10.86 -10.76
CA ARG A 22 11.48 10.36 -9.97
C ARG A 22 11.02 9.91 -8.58
N TRP A 23 10.29 8.80 -8.54
CA TRP A 23 9.69 8.22 -7.34
C TRP A 23 10.74 7.79 -6.29
N LYS A 24 11.81 7.10 -6.73
CA LYS A 24 12.91 6.65 -5.86
C LYS A 24 13.56 7.79 -5.07
N GLN A 25 13.83 8.91 -5.72
CA GLN A 25 14.43 10.08 -5.08
C GLN A 25 13.47 10.78 -4.12
N SER A 26 12.19 10.84 -4.47
CA SER A 26 11.15 11.40 -3.60
C SER A 26 11.05 10.59 -2.30
N ILE A 27 10.99 9.25 -2.40
CA ILE A 27 10.91 8.38 -1.22
C ILE A 27 12.16 8.48 -0.37
N ALA A 28 13.36 8.52 -0.97
CA ALA A 28 14.60 8.69 -0.22
C ALA A 28 14.65 10.02 0.56
N LEU A 29 14.10 11.10 -0.02
CA LEU A 29 13.97 12.39 0.67
C LEU A 29 12.96 12.30 1.82
N SER A 30 11.79 11.72 1.59
CA SER A 30 10.77 11.53 2.62
C SER A 30 11.23 10.62 3.77
N LYS A 31 12.07 9.62 3.49
CA LYS A 31 12.73 8.77 4.50
C LYS A 31 13.65 9.59 5.41
N LYS A 32 14.42 10.54 4.85
CA LYS A 32 15.30 11.44 5.63
C LYS A 32 14.53 12.44 6.49
N ASP A 33 13.42 12.96 5.97
CA ASP A 33 12.62 13.94 6.69
C ASP A 33 11.62 13.32 7.68
N GLY A 34 11.42 12.00 7.64
CA GLY A 34 10.45 11.29 8.48
C GLY A 34 8.98 11.54 8.11
N LEU A 35 8.71 12.08 6.90
CA LEU A 35 7.36 12.28 6.38
C LEU A 35 6.86 11.01 5.68
N TYR A 36 6.40 10.04 6.47
CA TYR A 36 5.94 8.76 5.93
C TYR A 36 4.61 8.83 5.19
N LYS A 37 3.71 9.77 5.56
CA LYS A 37 2.43 9.95 4.87
C LYS A 37 2.61 10.33 3.40
N ASP A 38 3.44 11.35 3.15
CA ASP A 38 3.75 11.78 1.79
C ASP A 38 4.48 10.69 1.00
N ALA A 39 5.34 9.89 1.67
CA ALA A 39 6.02 8.76 1.04
C ALA A 39 5.03 7.67 0.58
N MET A 40 4.04 7.32 1.42
CA MET A 40 3.01 6.32 1.08
C MET A 40 2.13 6.79 -0.08
N GLU A 41 1.70 8.06 -0.08
CA GLU A 41 0.93 8.61 -1.20
C GLU A 41 1.75 8.63 -2.50
N THR A 42 3.05 8.92 -2.40
CA THR A 42 3.96 8.91 -3.54
C THR A 42 4.15 7.49 -4.09
N ALA A 43 4.27 6.49 -3.22
CA ALA A 43 4.38 5.08 -3.60
C ALA A 43 3.10 4.55 -4.25
N SER A 44 1.93 4.94 -3.73
CA SER A 44 0.64 4.61 -4.34
C SER A 44 0.46 5.24 -5.71
N GLN A 45 0.88 6.51 -5.88
CA GLN A 45 0.85 7.21 -7.16
C GLN A 45 1.83 6.64 -8.18
N SER A 46 2.98 6.09 -7.75
CA SER A 46 3.95 5.51 -8.67
C SER A 46 3.45 4.22 -9.33
N GLY A 47 2.59 3.46 -8.64
CA GLY A 47 2.08 2.19 -9.18
C GLY A 47 3.11 1.06 -9.25
N ASP A 48 4.35 1.31 -8.82
CA ASP A 48 5.44 0.35 -8.85
C ASP A 48 5.42 -0.56 -7.62
N ARG A 49 5.23 -1.87 -7.85
CA ARG A 49 5.17 -2.88 -6.78
C ARG A 49 6.49 -3.00 -6.00
N GLU A 50 7.63 -2.98 -6.69
CA GLU A 50 8.96 -3.07 -6.08
C GLU A 50 9.21 -1.93 -5.07
N LEU A 51 8.78 -0.71 -5.43
CA LEU A 51 8.91 0.49 -4.58
C LEU A 51 8.04 0.39 -3.31
N ALA A 52 6.87 -0.22 -3.41
CA ALA A 52 5.98 -0.45 -2.27
C ALA A 52 6.56 -1.52 -1.32
N GLU A 53 7.15 -2.59 -1.85
CA GLU A 53 7.79 -3.66 -1.07
C GLU A 53 9.05 -3.14 -0.36
N GLU A 54 9.92 -2.36 -1.03
CA GLU A 54 11.07 -1.70 -0.39
C GLU A 54 10.65 -0.74 0.74
N LEU A 55 9.51 -0.07 0.59
CA LEU A 55 8.98 0.83 1.61
C LEU A 55 8.43 0.05 2.82
N LEU A 56 7.78 -1.09 2.59
CA LEU A 56 7.30 -2.00 3.64
C LEU A 56 8.46 -2.56 4.46
N ILE A 57 9.51 -3.07 3.81
CA ILE A 57 10.72 -3.57 4.48
C ILE A 57 11.32 -2.47 5.37
N TYR A 58 11.41 -1.24 4.85
CA TYR A 58 11.89 -0.10 5.63
C TYR A 58 11.02 0.18 6.87
N PHE A 59 9.69 0.09 6.79
CA PHE A 59 8.83 0.30 7.96
C PHE A 59 8.98 -0.79 9.02
N ILE A 60 9.22 -2.02 8.58
CA ILE A 60 9.51 -3.16 9.45
C ILE A 60 10.83 -2.93 10.21
N GLU A 61 11.90 -2.54 9.51
CA GLU A 61 13.20 -2.22 10.12
C GLU A 61 13.11 -1.07 11.13
N GLN A 62 12.28 -0.07 10.84
CA GLN A 62 12.05 1.06 11.74
C GLN A 62 11.15 0.69 12.94
N GLY A 63 10.56 -0.51 12.97
CA GLY A 63 9.69 -0.99 14.06
C GLY A 63 8.38 -0.22 14.22
N LYS A 64 7.98 0.60 13.25
CA LYS A 64 6.79 1.47 13.33
C LYS A 64 5.55 0.74 12.82
N LYS A 65 4.88 0.02 13.73
CA LYS A 65 3.68 -0.80 13.44
C LYS A 65 2.52 -0.01 12.84
N GLU A 66 2.33 1.24 13.28
CA GLU A 66 1.26 2.12 12.77
C GLU A 66 1.47 2.54 11.29
N CYS A 67 2.73 2.72 10.90
CA CYS A 67 3.08 3.07 9.52
C CYS A 67 2.89 1.88 8.59
N PHE A 68 3.12 0.66 9.07
CA PHE A 68 2.88 -0.56 8.31
C PHE A 68 1.40 -0.70 7.94
N ALA A 69 0.49 -0.61 8.91
CA ALA A 69 -0.96 -0.70 8.67
C ALA A 69 -1.46 0.40 7.70
N SER A 70 -0.98 1.64 7.86
CA SER A 70 -1.34 2.76 6.98
C SER A 70 -0.84 2.53 5.54
N CYS A 71 0.36 1.97 5.37
CA CYS A 71 0.93 1.65 4.07
C CYS A 71 0.12 0.57 3.35
N LEU A 72 -0.32 -0.47 4.07
CA LEU A 72 -1.17 -1.53 3.51
C LEU A 72 -2.49 -0.97 2.97
N PHE A 73 -3.13 -0.09 3.73
CA PHE A 73 -4.40 0.50 3.33
C PHE A 73 -4.27 1.35 2.06
N VAL A 74 -3.21 2.17 1.98
CA VAL A 74 -2.93 3.04 0.82
C VAL A 74 -2.52 2.24 -0.42
N CYS A 75 -1.85 1.10 -0.23
CA CYS A 75 -1.30 0.27 -1.30
C CYS A 75 -2.14 -0.98 -1.60
N TYR A 76 -3.45 -0.97 -1.27
CA TYR A 76 -4.34 -2.15 -1.38
C TYR A 76 -4.25 -2.85 -2.76
N GLY A 77 -4.11 -2.11 -3.87
CA GLY A 77 -4.05 -2.72 -5.21
C GLY A 77 -2.66 -3.14 -5.71
N LEU A 78 -1.60 -2.78 -4.98
CA LEU A 78 -0.22 -2.88 -5.46
C LEU A 78 0.52 -4.11 -4.90
N ILE A 79 0.17 -4.51 -3.68
CA ILE A 79 0.90 -5.53 -2.93
C ILE A 79 0.01 -6.77 -2.81
N GLY A 80 0.60 -7.94 -3.06
CA GLY A 80 -0.09 -9.21 -2.84
C GLY A 80 -0.28 -9.48 -1.35
N ALA A 81 -1.48 -9.89 -0.95
CA ALA A 81 -1.80 -10.22 0.44
C ALA A 81 -0.88 -11.33 1.01
N ASP A 82 -0.41 -12.25 0.16
CA ASP A 82 0.53 -13.32 0.53
C ASP A 82 1.85 -12.75 1.05
N VAL A 83 2.45 -11.80 0.33
CA VAL A 83 3.72 -11.15 0.71
C VAL A 83 3.55 -10.35 2.01
N VAL A 84 2.42 -9.68 2.18
CA VAL A 84 2.09 -8.95 3.41
C VAL A 84 2.01 -9.90 4.60
N LEU A 85 1.37 -11.06 4.42
CA LEU A 85 1.19 -12.04 5.47
C LEU A 85 2.54 -12.67 5.87
N GLU A 86 3.38 -13.03 4.90
CA GLU A 86 4.73 -13.54 5.17
C GLU A 86 5.56 -12.53 5.97
N LEU A 87 5.59 -11.27 5.54
CA LEU A 87 6.32 -10.21 6.22
C LEU A 87 5.75 -9.91 7.61
N ALA A 88 4.42 -9.91 7.77
CA ALA A 88 3.76 -9.67 9.05
C ALA A 88 4.00 -10.83 10.04
N TRP A 89 4.04 -12.06 9.55
CA TRP A 89 4.26 -13.25 10.36
C TRP A 89 5.70 -13.33 10.85
N LEU A 90 6.68 -13.12 9.97
CA LEU A 90 8.10 -13.14 10.33
C LEU A 90 8.45 -12.07 11.38
N ASN A 91 7.75 -10.95 11.39
CA ASN A 91 8.00 -9.84 12.31
C ASN A 91 7.06 -9.80 13.52
N ASN A 92 6.21 -10.81 13.69
CA ASN A 92 5.24 -10.91 14.79
C ASN A 92 4.32 -9.67 14.89
N MET A 93 3.89 -9.13 13.73
CA MET A 93 3.05 -7.92 13.59
C MET A 93 1.69 -8.20 12.97
N ILE A 94 1.23 -9.46 13.02
CA ILE A 94 -0.01 -9.92 12.38
C ILE A 94 -1.23 -9.13 12.86
N ASP A 95 -1.28 -8.72 14.13
CA ASP A 95 -2.44 -8.01 14.70
C ASP A 95 -2.78 -6.72 13.96
N PHE A 96 -1.78 -6.06 13.36
CA PHE A 96 -1.96 -4.82 12.58
C PHE A 96 -2.32 -5.08 11.11
N ALA A 97 -1.96 -6.25 10.58
CA ALA A 97 -2.31 -6.69 9.24
C ALA A 97 -3.71 -7.33 9.19
N PHE A 98 -4.22 -7.77 10.34
CA PHE A 98 -5.45 -8.56 10.43
C PHE A 98 -6.70 -7.84 9.89
N PRO A 99 -6.95 -6.55 10.17
CA PRO A 99 -8.09 -5.84 9.57
C PRO A 99 -8.02 -5.75 8.05
N TYR A 100 -6.81 -5.65 7.50
CA TYR A 100 -6.57 -5.61 6.06
C TYR A 100 -6.84 -6.96 5.40
N LEU A 101 -6.39 -8.06 6.02
CA LEU A 101 -6.67 -9.43 5.58
C LEU A 101 -8.18 -9.74 5.58
N LEU A 102 -8.89 -9.35 6.65
CA LEU A 102 -10.34 -9.56 6.76
C LEU A 102 -11.12 -8.79 5.68
N GLN A 103 -10.69 -7.56 5.37
CA GLN A 103 -11.26 -6.78 4.27
C GLN A 103 -11.02 -7.44 2.91
N TYR A 104 -9.86 -8.08 2.73
CA TYR A 104 -9.50 -8.81 1.52
C TYR A 104 -10.40 -10.03 1.30
N THR A 105 -10.56 -10.88 2.33
CA THR A 105 -11.36 -12.12 2.22
C THR A 105 -12.84 -11.83 1.99
N SER A 106 -13.41 -10.86 2.71
CA SER A 106 -14.84 -10.49 2.58
C SER A 106 -15.19 -10.02 1.17
N LYS A 107 -14.27 -9.30 0.52
CA LYS A 107 -14.46 -8.76 -0.84
C LYS A 107 -14.22 -9.83 -1.92
N VAL A 108 -13.31 -10.76 -1.65
CA VAL A 108 -13.10 -11.95 -2.48
C VAL A 108 -14.34 -12.86 -2.43
N ASP A 109 -14.96 -13.05 -1.27
CA ASP A 109 -16.18 -13.84 -1.12
C ASP A 109 -17.38 -13.25 -1.87
N GLU A 110 -17.54 -11.93 -1.89
CA GLU A 110 -18.55 -11.25 -2.71
C GLU A 110 -18.28 -11.43 -4.22
N LEU A 111 -17.04 -11.21 -4.67
CA LEU A 111 -16.67 -11.38 -6.08
C LEU A 111 -16.78 -12.83 -6.58
N ILE A 112 -16.53 -13.81 -5.70
CA ILE A 112 -16.70 -15.23 -6.03
C ILE A 112 -18.19 -15.56 -6.17
N LYS A 113 -19.05 -15.03 -5.29
CA LYS A 113 -20.51 -15.21 -5.39
C LYS A 113 -21.07 -14.63 -6.68
N ASP A 114 -20.69 -13.40 -7.04
CA ASP A 114 -21.14 -12.75 -8.27
C ASP A 114 -20.71 -13.53 -9.53
N LYS A 115 -19.48 -14.07 -9.54
CA LYS A 115 -19.01 -14.92 -10.65
C LYS A 115 -19.73 -16.26 -10.70
N LEU A 116 -20.09 -16.85 -9.56
CA LEU A 116 -20.86 -18.10 -9.49
C LEU A 116 -22.29 -17.91 -9.98
N GLU A 117 -22.93 -16.77 -9.68
CA GLU A 117 -24.26 -16.43 -10.17
C GLU A 117 -24.26 -16.15 -11.67
N ALA A 118 -23.29 -15.39 -12.18
CA ALA A 118 -23.13 -15.17 -13.62
C ALA A 118 -22.88 -16.47 -14.41
N GLN A 119 -22.11 -17.42 -13.84
CA GLN A 119 -21.91 -18.74 -14.48
C GLN A 119 -23.17 -19.61 -14.45
N LYS A 120 -24.01 -19.50 -13.42
CA LYS A 120 -25.29 -20.22 -13.36
C LYS A 120 -26.27 -19.70 -14.41
N GLU A 121 -26.32 -18.38 -14.64
CA GLU A 121 -27.16 -17.79 -15.69
C GLU A 121 -26.69 -18.16 -17.11
N VAL A 122 -25.38 -18.23 -17.35
CA VAL A 122 -24.84 -18.68 -18.64
C VAL A 122 -25.13 -20.16 -18.89
N LYS A 123 -25.05 -21.01 -17.85
CA LYS A 123 -25.42 -22.43 -17.95
C LYS A 123 -26.92 -22.65 -18.13
N ALA A 124 -27.77 -21.77 -17.56
CA ALA A 124 -29.22 -21.82 -17.78
C ALA A 124 -29.60 -21.44 -19.21
N LYS A 125 -28.90 -20.47 -19.82
CA LYS A 125 -29.10 -20.07 -21.23
C LYS A 125 -28.52 -21.03 -22.27
N GLN A 126 -27.65 -21.95 -21.87
CA GLN A 126 -27.10 -23.01 -22.73
C GLN A 126 -27.90 -24.32 -22.65
N ALA A 127 -28.87 -24.41 -21.74
CA ALA A 127 -29.74 -25.57 -21.55
C ALA A 127 -31.15 -25.41 -22.15
N GLU A 128 -31.44 -24.25 -22.75
CA GLU A 128 -32.54 -24.03 -23.72
C GLU A 128 -32.01 -24.12 -25.16
#